data_AF-A0A0F9R0L8-F1
#
_entry.id   AF-A0A0F9R0L8-F1
#
_cell.length_a   1.000
_cell.length_b   1.000
_cell.length_c   1.000
_cell.angle_alpha   90.00
_cell.angle_beta   90.00
_cell.angle_gamma   90.00
#
_symmetry.space_group_name_H-M   'P 1'
#
loop_
_entity.id
_entity.type
_entity.pdbx_description
1 polymer ?
#
loop_
_entity_poly.entity_id
_entity_poly.type
_entity_poly.pdbx_seq_one_letter_code
_entity_poly.pdbx_strand_id
1 'polypeptide(L)'
;MQLLRACVILLALLGQPWTKHAAREHERTDMATPIWISSNGDWGDTASWSTGSVPVSADTVVFDGVNSVVSVTSGLNQTGIDLSRLDTSPEYTGDIGLPGNPLRIDASTVLHRGRGSLYFKGDGGGISVQVDSANLVDALVLSGTSSLWTLDVKKGHVTCDNTVVNIGGVRSLSDKSIIIIEKNGAETIAQIMMQAGFCQNFRALSAATGILIVNGGVLVHEDGAVTTLHVQGGVCEWNADETLTIAVAGRGLLDFTRSGNVKTVAGLVIYPGAEVFESGQTNVSATTDFRKEIP
;
A
#
# COMPACT_ATOMS: atom_id res chain seq x y z
N MET A 1 13.48 40.29 -54.05
CA MET A 1 14.40 40.44 -52.89
C MET A 1 14.15 39.45 -51.75
N GLN A 2 12.99 38.77 -51.67
CA GLN A 2 12.71 37.76 -50.64
C GLN A 2 13.34 36.37 -50.90
N LEU A 3 13.53 35.96 -52.15
CA LEU A 3 14.18 34.66 -52.47
C LEU A 3 15.66 34.61 -52.05
N LEU A 4 16.37 35.72 -52.13
CA LEU A 4 17.79 35.77 -51.75
C LEU A 4 17.99 35.60 -50.23
N ARG A 5 17.01 36.00 -49.41
CA ARG A 5 17.05 35.81 -47.95
C ARG A 5 16.78 34.36 -47.54
N ALA A 6 15.95 33.62 -48.30
CA ALA A 6 15.69 32.20 -48.03
C ALA A 6 16.92 31.33 -48.31
N CYS A 7 17.69 31.61 -49.37
CA CYS A 7 18.89 30.83 -49.69
C CYS A 7 20.04 31.01 -48.68
N VAL A 8 20.20 32.19 -48.08
CA VAL A 8 21.27 32.44 -47.10
C VAL A 8 21.00 31.71 -45.77
N ILE A 9 19.74 31.56 -45.37
CA ILE A 9 19.36 30.81 -44.16
C ILE A 9 19.58 29.31 -44.37
N LEU A 10 19.29 28.78 -45.57
CA LEU A 10 19.52 27.37 -45.88
C LEU A 10 21.02 27.00 -45.90
N LEU A 11 21.88 27.91 -46.41
CA LEU A 11 23.33 27.71 -46.40
C LEU A 11 23.94 27.80 -44.99
N ALA A 12 23.39 28.63 -44.10
CA ALA A 12 23.81 28.69 -42.70
C ALA A 12 23.46 27.42 -41.92
N LEU A 13 22.34 26.76 -42.25
CA LEU A 13 21.92 25.50 -41.64
C LEU A 13 22.72 24.28 -42.15
N LEU A 14 23.17 24.31 -43.41
CA LEU A 14 23.97 23.22 -43.99
C LEU A 14 25.46 23.28 -43.63
N GLY A 15 25.93 24.42 -43.10
CA GLY A 15 27.32 24.63 -42.70
C GLY A 15 27.64 24.37 -41.23
N GLN A 16 26.65 24.03 -40.39
CA GLN A 16 26.96 23.65 -39.01
C GLN A 16 27.58 22.24 -39.01
N PRO A 17 28.86 22.10 -38.58
CA PRO A 17 29.41 20.78 -38.37
C PRO A 17 28.51 20.09 -37.37
N TRP A 18 28.02 18.90 -37.73
CA TRP A 18 27.42 17.98 -36.78
C TRP A 18 28.52 17.62 -35.78
N THR A 19 28.73 18.48 -34.79
CA THR A 19 29.38 18.08 -33.56
C THR A 19 28.46 17.02 -33.02
N LYS A 20 28.81 15.75 -33.26
CA LYS A 20 28.24 14.63 -32.52
C LYS A 20 28.28 15.09 -31.08
N HIS A 21 27.12 15.46 -30.52
CA HIS A 21 27.00 15.54 -29.10
C HIS A 21 27.48 14.15 -28.68
N ALA A 22 28.67 14.10 -28.09
CA ALA A 22 29.11 12.92 -27.39
C ALA A 22 27.97 12.71 -26.40
N ALA A 23 27.05 11.81 -26.75
CA ALA A 23 26.05 11.33 -25.83
C ALA A 23 26.92 10.85 -24.70
N ARG A 24 26.95 11.63 -23.62
CA ARG A 24 27.55 11.23 -22.37
C ARG A 24 26.64 10.08 -21.99
N GLU A 25 26.99 8.89 -22.48
CA GLU A 25 26.44 7.64 -22.00
C GLU A 25 26.78 7.71 -20.53
N HIS A 26 25.82 8.20 -19.77
CA HIS A 26 25.82 8.10 -18.33
C HIS A 26 26.05 6.61 -18.15
N GLU A 27 27.21 6.28 -17.59
CA GLU A 27 27.56 4.94 -17.18
C GLU A 27 26.47 4.55 -16.20
N ARG A 28 25.38 4.00 -16.74
CA ARG A 28 24.24 3.56 -15.99
C ARG A 28 24.80 2.33 -15.32
N THR A 29 25.16 2.48 -14.06
CA THR A 29 25.49 1.36 -13.20
C THR A 29 24.22 0.53 -13.15
N ASP A 30 24.10 -0.43 -14.08
CA ASP A 30 23.00 -1.37 -14.10
C ASP A 30 23.11 -2.18 -12.82
N MET A 31 22.18 -1.93 -11.90
CA MET A 31 22.16 -2.60 -10.60
C MET A 31 21.95 -4.10 -10.84
N ALA A 32 22.62 -4.93 -10.04
CA ALA A 32 22.47 -6.36 -10.18
C ALA A 32 21.01 -6.75 -9.93
N THR A 33 20.55 -7.79 -10.62
CA THR A 33 19.21 -8.35 -10.45
C THR A 33 19.33 -9.81 -10.01
N PRO A 34 19.67 -10.09 -8.73
CA PRO A 34 19.76 -11.45 -8.24
C PRO A 34 18.38 -12.13 -8.31
N ILE A 35 18.32 -13.23 -9.07
CA ILE A 35 17.17 -14.12 -9.15
C ILE A 35 17.38 -15.28 -8.17
N TRP A 36 16.34 -15.59 -7.39
CA TRP A 36 16.29 -16.72 -6.46
C TRP A 36 16.31 -18.06 -7.21
N ILE A 37 17.34 -18.86 -6.98
CA ILE A 37 17.57 -20.19 -7.60
C ILE A 37 17.80 -21.28 -6.55
N SER A 38 17.45 -21.01 -5.28
CA SER A 38 17.83 -21.84 -4.15
C SER A 38 17.28 -23.26 -4.21
N SER A 39 18.07 -24.18 -3.66
CA SER A 39 17.67 -25.55 -3.34
C SER A 39 17.56 -25.83 -1.83
N ASN A 40 17.99 -24.89 -0.96
CA ASN A 40 18.06 -25.10 0.49
C ASN A 40 17.23 -24.09 1.32
N GLY A 41 16.75 -23.01 0.71
CA GLY A 41 15.92 -22.02 1.39
C GLY A 41 16.69 -21.00 2.22
N ASP A 42 18.01 -20.91 2.08
CA ASP A 42 18.85 -19.95 2.81
C ASP A 42 19.13 -18.69 2.00
N TRP A 43 18.64 -17.54 2.47
CA TRP A 43 18.92 -16.24 1.84
C TRP A 43 20.43 -15.92 1.82
N GLY A 44 21.15 -16.29 2.86
CA GLY A 44 22.56 -15.96 3.03
C GLY A 44 23.52 -16.84 2.22
N ASP A 45 23.03 -17.89 1.57
CA ASP A 45 23.83 -18.75 0.72
C ASP A 45 24.01 -18.14 -0.67
N THR A 46 25.25 -17.87 -1.07
CA THR A 46 25.58 -17.38 -2.42
C THR A 46 25.08 -18.29 -3.54
N ALA A 47 24.96 -19.60 -3.29
CA ALA A 47 24.43 -20.56 -4.26
C ALA A 47 22.91 -20.46 -4.44
N SER A 48 22.20 -19.78 -3.54
CA SER A 48 20.76 -19.50 -3.67
C SER A 48 20.46 -18.41 -4.70
N TRP A 49 21.48 -17.75 -5.27
CA TRP A 49 21.34 -16.59 -6.13
C TRP A 49 22.04 -16.78 -7.48
N SER A 50 21.34 -16.42 -8.56
CA SER A 50 21.83 -16.55 -9.94
C SER A 50 23.11 -15.76 -10.24
N THR A 51 23.42 -14.72 -9.46
CA THR A 51 24.65 -13.92 -9.59
C THR A 51 25.84 -14.57 -8.89
N GLY A 52 25.64 -15.65 -8.12
CA GLY A 52 26.67 -16.24 -7.26
C GLY A 52 27.05 -15.35 -6.06
N SER A 53 26.21 -14.38 -5.71
CA SER A 53 26.40 -13.45 -4.60
C SER A 53 25.07 -13.21 -3.89
N VAL A 54 25.11 -13.03 -2.57
CA VAL A 54 23.92 -12.59 -1.80
C VAL A 54 23.56 -11.16 -2.23
N PRO A 55 22.26 -10.81 -2.35
CA PRO A 55 21.83 -9.45 -2.65
C PRO A 55 22.41 -8.43 -1.69
N VAL A 56 22.75 -7.24 -2.20
CA VAL A 56 23.25 -6.10 -1.43
C VAL A 56 22.35 -4.88 -1.61
N SER A 57 22.64 -3.79 -0.90
CA SER A 57 21.88 -2.55 -1.05
C SER A 57 21.85 -2.09 -2.50
N ALA A 58 20.71 -1.50 -2.89
CA ALA A 58 20.36 -1.07 -4.23
C ALA A 58 20.06 -2.20 -5.24
N ASP A 59 20.27 -3.49 -4.93
CA ASP A 59 19.87 -4.56 -5.85
C ASP A 59 18.35 -4.61 -6.06
N THR A 60 17.95 -5.21 -7.18
CA THR A 60 16.57 -5.64 -7.43
C THR A 60 16.48 -7.16 -7.29
N VAL A 61 15.86 -7.62 -6.22
CA VAL A 61 15.71 -9.06 -5.93
C VAL A 61 14.45 -9.59 -6.60
N VAL A 62 14.56 -10.74 -7.28
CA VAL A 62 13.44 -11.35 -8.01
C VAL A 62 13.23 -12.81 -7.61
N PHE A 63 12.02 -13.13 -7.20
CA PHE A 63 11.49 -14.48 -7.04
C PHE A 63 10.58 -14.80 -8.23
N ASP A 64 11.14 -15.40 -9.29
CA ASP A 64 10.41 -15.59 -10.55
C ASP A 64 9.50 -16.82 -10.58
N GLY A 65 9.67 -17.77 -9.67
CA GLY A 65 8.92 -19.03 -9.63
C GLY A 65 9.26 -20.02 -10.73
N VAL A 66 10.12 -19.66 -11.68
CA VAL A 66 10.57 -20.53 -12.78
C VAL A 66 11.88 -21.20 -12.41
N ASN A 67 12.81 -20.43 -11.85
CA ASN A 67 14.13 -20.92 -11.47
C ASN A 67 14.11 -21.63 -10.11
N SER A 68 13.24 -21.18 -9.20
CA SER A 68 12.98 -21.87 -7.94
C SER A 68 11.63 -21.49 -7.36
N VAL A 69 11.00 -22.44 -6.68
CA VAL A 69 9.82 -22.25 -5.83
C VAL A 69 10.11 -22.59 -4.36
N VAL A 70 11.38 -22.79 -4.02
CA VAL A 70 11.81 -23.15 -2.67
C VAL A 70 11.61 -21.96 -1.74
N SER A 71 10.92 -22.17 -0.62
CA SER A 71 10.68 -21.13 0.39
C SER A 71 11.98 -20.61 1.01
N VAL A 72 12.03 -19.31 1.32
CA VAL A 72 13.11 -18.69 2.09
C VAL A 72 12.80 -18.87 3.57
N THR A 73 13.54 -19.74 4.25
CA THR A 73 13.26 -20.10 5.66
C THR A 73 14.45 -19.88 6.61
N SER A 74 15.66 -19.65 6.07
CA SER A 74 16.85 -19.27 6.84
C SER A 74 17.56 -18.07 6.21
N GLY A 75 18.54 -17.52 6.94
CA GLY A 75 19.22 -16.29 6.52
C GLY A 75 18.32 -15.05 6.55
N LEU A 76 17.22 -15.06 7.30
CA LEU A 76 16.15 -14.05 7.20
C LEU A 76 16.50 -12.68 7.78
N ASN A 77 17.58 -12.55 8.54
CA ASN A 77 18.00 -11.26 9.09
C ASN A 77 19.06 -10.60 8.19
N GLN A 78 18.61 -9.62 7.41
CA GLN A 78 19.41 -8.84 6.45
C GLN A 78 19.43 -7.35 6.84
N THR A 79 19.47 -7.08 8.15
CA THR A 79 19.52 -5.71 8.68
C THR A 79 20.69 -4.92 8.08
N GLY A 80 20.41 -3.72 7.59
CA GLY A 80 21.40 -2.83 6.96
C GLY A 80 21.47 -2.92 5.45
N ILE A 81 20.78 -3.89 4.84
CA ILE A 81 20.56 -3.95 3.39
C ILE A 81 19.28 -3.18 3.05
N ASP A 82 19.39 -2.24 2.12
CA ASP A 82 18.28 -1.46 1.56
C ASP A 82 18.19 -1.73 0.06
N LEU A 83 17.31 -2.65 -0.33
CA LEU A 83 17.10 -3.02 -1.71
C LEU A 83 16.44 -1.88 -2.48
N SER A 84 16.77 -1.75 -3.77
CA SER A 84 15.94 -0.89 -4.61
C SER A 84 14.54 -1.48 -4.75
N ARG A 85 14.44 -2.81 -4.86
CA ARG A 85 13.16 -3.48 -5.09
C ARG A 85 13.20 -4.98 -4.72
N LEU A 86 12.09 -5.48 -4.18
CA LEU A 86 11.84 -6.91 -3.97
C LEU A 86 10.57 -7.33 -4.73
N ASP A 87 10.72 -8.22 -5.70
CA ASP A 87 9.66 -8.67 -6.59
C ASP A 87 9.38 -10.16 -6.45
N THR A 88 8.11 -10.53 -6.34
CA THR A 88 7.67 -11.92 -6.54
C THR A 88 6.77 -12.02 -7.78
N SER A 89 6.96 -13.07 -8.55
CA SER A 89 6.14 -13.39 -9.72
C SER A 89 4.93 -14.24 -9.33
N PRO A 90 3.80 -14.17 -10.07
CA PRO A 90 2.63 -15.03 -9.84
C PRO A 90 2.89 -16.54 -9.81
N GLU A 91 3.99 -16.99 -10.41
CA GLU A 91 4.44 -18.37 -10.50
C GLU A 91 5.17 -18.83 -9.24
N TYR A 92 5.71 -17.91 -8.43
CA TYR A 92 6.42 -18.26 -7.21
C TYR A 92 5.45 -18.72 -6.13
N THR A 93 5.55 -19.99 -5.73
CA THR A 93 4.67 -20.63 -4.73
C THR A 93 5.30 -20.80 -3.36
N GLY A 94 6.61 -20.55 -3.22
CA GLY A 94 7.30 -20.64 -1.94
C GLY A 94 6.92 -19.49 -1.01
N ASP A 95 7.08 -19.71 0.29
CA ASP A 95 6.95 -18.66 1.30
C ASP A 95 8.27 -17.88 1.43
N ILE A 96 8.20 -16.64 1.89
CA ILE A 96 9.37 -15.82 2.22
C ILE A 96 9.24 -15.38 3.66
N GLY A 97 10.13 -15.90 4.51
CA GLY A 97 10.01 -15.75 5.96
C GLY A 97 8.98 -16.70 6.56
N LEU A 98 8.79 -16.59 7.88
CA LEU A 98 7.88 -17.43 8.67
C LEU A 98 7.12 -16.57 9.68
N PRO A 99 5.95 -17.04 10.20
CA PRO A 99 5.32 -16.42 11.35
C PRO A 99 6.30 -16.28 12.53
N GLY A 100 6.44 -15.07 13.07
CA GLY A 100 7.38 -14.77 14.16
C GLY A 100 8.86 -14.70 13.76
N ASN A 101 9.20 -15.00 12.50
CA ASN A 101 10.54 -14.83 11.94
C ASN A 101 10.44 -14.29 10.50
N PRO A 102 10.04 -13.02 10.33
CA PRO A 102 9.92 -12.41 9.01
C PRO A 102 11.28 -12.23 8.34
N LEU A 103 11.31 -12.09 7.01
CA LEU A 103 12.45 -11.54 6.30
C LEU A 103 12.63 -10.08 6.73
N ARG A 104 13.69 -9.82 7.49
CA ARG A 104 14.06 -8.49 7.97
C ARG A 104 15.06 -7.86 7.02
N ILE A 105 14.55 -7.02 6.13
CA ILE A 105 15.32 -6.32 5.08
C ILE A 105 14.56 -5.06 4.69
N ASP A 106 15.26 -4.01 4.29
CA ASP A 106 14.63 -2.82 3.73
C ASP A 106 14.53 -2.93 2.21
N ALA A 107 13.48 -2.32 1.66
CA ALA A 107 13.32 -2.17 0.22
C ALA A 107 12.53 -0.90 -0.07
N SER A 108 12.99 -0.09 -1.02
CA SER A 108 12.21 1.08 -1.46
C SER A 108 10.87 0.69 -2.07
N THR A 109 10.79 -0.49 -2.70
CA THR A 109 9.56 -1.03 -3.28
C THR A 109 9.46 -2.54 -3.07
N VAL A 110 8.28 -3.01 -2.66
CA VAL A 110 7.93 -4.43 -2.57
C VAL A 110 6.74 -4.69 -3.48
N LEU A 111 6.90 -5.54 -4.50
CA LEU A 111 5.80 -6.02 -5.34
C LEU A 111 5.58 -7.51 -5.09
N HIS A 112 4.51 -7.84 -4.38
CA HIS A 112 4.16 -9.22 -4.09
C HIS A 112 3.02 -9.72 -4.98
N ARG A 113 3.33 -10.67 -5.87
CA ARG A 113 2.35 -11.36 -6.73
C ARG A 113 2.36 -12.88 -6.54
N GLY A 114 3.36 -13.40 -5.82
CA GLY A 114 3.51 -14.82 -5.52
C GLY A 114 2.32 -15.41 -4.77
N ARG A 115 2.20 -16.74 -4.83
CA ARG A 115 1.11 -17.50 -4.20
C ARG A 115 1.44 -17.95 -2.78
N GLY A 116 2.72 -17.98 -2.41
CA GLY A 116 3.12 -18.17 -1.02
C GLY A 116 2.93 -16.90 -0.19
N SER A 117 3.15 -17.03 1.10
CA SER A 117 3.09 -15.93 2.07
C SER A 117 4.41 -15.16 2.10
N LEU A 118 4.35 -13.84 2.19
CA LEU A 118 5.50 -12.99 2.46
C LEU A 118 5.39 -12.42 3.88
N TYR A 119 6.28 -12.82 4.77
CA TYR A 119 6.44 -12.23 6.10
C TYR A 119 7.57 -11.20 6.02
N PHE A 120 7.24 -9.92 5.95
CA PHE A 120 8.18 -8.84 5.65
C PHE A 120 8.35 -7.89 6.84
N LYS A 121 9.60 -7.57 7.18
CA LYS A 121 9.94 -6.59 8.20
C LYS A 121 10.88 -5.52 7.64
N GLY A 122 10.38 -4.30 7.51
CA GLY A 122 11.16 -3.12 7.11
C GLY A 122 11.35 -2.16 8.27
N ASP A 123 12.58 -1.72 8.51
CA ASP A 123 12.99 -0.83 9.61
C ASP A 123 13.67 0.47 9.13
N GLY A 124 13.77 0.70 7.82
CA GLY A 124 14.54 1.78 7.20
C GLY A 124 13.72 2.90 6.55
N GLY A 125 14.09 3.25 5.32
CA GLY A 125 13.49 4.35 4.54
C GLY A 125 12.01 4.15 4.21
N GLY A 126 11.44 5.03 3.38
CA GLY A 126 10.04 4.90 2.96
C GLY A 126 9.84 3.69 2.06
N ILE A 127 8.83 2.87 2.35
CA ILE A 127 8.53 1.61 1.66
C ILE A 127 7.19 1.71 0.94
N SER A 128 7.20 1.49 -0.38
CA SER A 128 5.99 1.29 -1.17
C SER A 128 5.72 -0.19 -1.37
N VAL A 129 4.56 -0.66 -0.92
CA VAL A 129 4.15 -2.05 -0.97
C VAL A 129 2.96 -2.20 -1.93
N GLN A 130 3.07 -3.10 -2.89
CA GLN A 130 2.03 -3.42 -3.86
C GLN A 130 1.74 -4.91 -3.83
N VAL A 131 0.46 -5.29 -3.68
CA VAL A 131 0.04 -6.69 -3.57
C VAL A 131 -1.01 -7.03 -4.62
N ASP A 132 -0.68 -7.99 -5.49
CA ASP A 132 -1.59 -8.61 -6.48
C ASP A 132 -1.40 -10.14 -6.44
N SER A 133 -1.59 -10.72 -5.25
CA SER A 133 -1.37 -12.12 -4.97
C SER A 133 -2.67 -12.93 -5.07
N ALA A 134 -2.57 -14.18 -5.53
CA ALA A 134 -3.71 -15.11 -5.48
C ALA A 134 -3.96 -15.73 -4.09
N ASN A 135 -3.06 -15.53 -3.13
CA ASN A 135 -3.22 -16.02 -1.76
C ASN A 135 -4.23 -15.13 -1.01
N LEU A 136 -5.41 -15.68 -0.71
CA LEU A 136 -6.45 -14.97 0.05
C LEU A 136 -6.46 -15.33 1.54
N VAL A 137 -5.43 -16.06 2.02
CA VAL A 137 -5.31 -16.46 3.42
C VAL A 137 -4.28 -15.64 4.15
N ASP A 138 -3.06 -15.50 3.63
CA ASP A 138 -1.99 -14.69 4.26
C ASP A 138 -0.99 -14.25 3.19
N ALA A 139 -1.43 -13.43 2.22
CA ALA A 139 -0.55 -13.04 1.12
C ALA A 139 0.69 -12.31 1.64
N LEU A 140 0.49 -11.37 2.56
CA LEU A 140 1.54 -10.53 3.12
C LEU A 140 1.25 -10.20 4.58
N VAL A 141 2.25 -10.38 5.43
CA VAL A 141 2.26 -9.86 6.79
C VAL A 141 3.37 -8.82 6.89
N LEU A 142 2.98 -7.56 7.13
CA LEU A 142 3.88 -6.44 7.31
C LEU A 142 4.17 -6.23 8.79
N SER A 143 5.44 -5.94 9.08
CA SER A 143 5.95 -5.62 10.41
C SER A 143 7.10 -4.61 10.32
N GLY A 144 7.49 -4.00 11.44
CA GLY A 144 8.69 -3.16 11.55
C GLY A 144 8.45 -1.65 11.54
N THR A 145 9.54 -0.91 11.62
CA THR A 145 9.53 0.53 11.95
C THR A 145 9.98 1.48 10.85
N SER A 146 9.69 1.17 9.59
CA SER A 146 9.99 2.09 8.48
C SER A 146 9.43 3.50 8.73
N SER A 147 10.17 4.49 8.20
CA SER A 147 9.81 5.91 8.28
C SER A 147 8.48 6.26 7.58
N LEU A 148 8.04 5.46 6.60
CA LEU A 148 6.76 5.67 5.90
C LEU A 148 6.34 4.41 5.15
N TRP A 149 5.11 3.94 5.39
CA TRP A 149 4.51 2.88 4.58
C TRP A 149 3.44 3.42 3.63
N THR A 150 3.48 3.01 2.38
CA THR A 150 2.36 3.15 1.44
C THR A 150 1.95 1.77 0.94
N LEU A 151 0.70 1.38 1.18
CA LEU A 151 0.20 0.05 0.85
C LEU A 151 -0.91 0.11 -0.21
N ASP A 152 -0.70 -0.61 -1.30
CA ASP A 152 -1.67 -0.80 -2.38
C ASP A 152 -2.01 -2.28 -2.53
N VAL A 153 -3.25 -2.64 -2.19
CA VAL A 153 -3.73 -4.02 -2.31
C VAL A 153 -4.74 -4.09 -3.42
N LYS A 154 -4.34 -4.72 -4.52
CA LYS A 154 -5.25 -5.10 -5.60
C LYS A 154 -5.86 -6.46 -5.32
N LYS A 155 -5.08 -7.44 -4.87
CA LYS A 155 -5.56 -8.80 -4.60
C LYS A 155 -4.73 -9.44 -3.50
N GLY A 156 -5.36 -10.16 -2.59
CA GLY A 156 -4.69 -10.89 -1.51
C GLY A 156 -5.17 -10.46 -0.13
N HIS A 157 -4.83 -11.27 0.88
CA HIS A 157 -4.99 -10.91 2.29
C HIS A 157 -3.71 -10.31 2.84
N VAL A 158 -3.79 -9.07 3.34
CA VAL A 158 -2.65 -8.32 3.89
C VAL A 158 -2.94 -7.95 5.34
N THR A 159 -2.02 -8.30 6.23
CA THR A 159 -2.04 -7.90 7.64
C THR A 159 -0.93 -6.91 7.91
N CYS A 160 -1.29 -5.72 8.38
CA CYS A 160 -0.34 -4.80 9.02
C CYS A 160 -0.35 -5.11 10.51
N ASP A 161 0.70 -5.74 11.02
CA ASP A 161 0.75 -6.18 12.40
C ASP A 161 0.84 -5.00 13.39
N ASN A 162 0.74 -5.31 14.68
CA ASN A 162 0.84 -4.32 15.75
C ASN A 162 2.22 -3.65 15.90
N THR A 163 3.23 -4.00 15.10
CA THR A 163 4.56 -3.38 15.13
C THR A 163 4.76 -2.34 14.02
N VAL A 164 3.96 -2.39 12.96
CA VAL A 164 3.99 -1.38 11.89
C VAL A 164 3.70 0.00 12.48
N VAL A 165 4.54 0.99 12.20
CA VAL A 165 4.35 2.42 12.56
C VAL A 165 4.34 3.29 11.29
N ASN A 166 3.94 4.56 11.38
CA ASN A 166 4.01 5.52 10.25
C ASN A 166 3.32 5.07 8.94
N ILE A 167 2.09 4.55 9.02
CA ILE A 167 1.31 4.20 7.83
C ILE A 167 0.82 5.48 7.14
N GLY A 168 1.46 5.84 6.02
CA GLY A 168 1.15 7.02 5.22
C GLY A 168 -0.09 6.88 4.36
N GLY A 169 -0.42 5.66 3.93
CA GLY A 169 -1.62 5.43 3.13
C GLY A 169 -1.89 3.96 2.89
N VAL A 170 -3.17 3.60 2.90
CA VAL A 170 -3.67 2.26 2.57
C VAL A 170 -4.73 2.38 1.47
N ARG A 171 -4.58 1.62 0.39
CA ARG A 171 -5.50 1.61 -0.75
C ARG A 171 -5.97 0.19 -1.07
N SER A 172 -7.28 -0.02 -1.03
CA SER A 172 -7.94 -1.24 -1.48
C SER A 172 -8.50 -1.03 -2.88
N LEU A 173 -7.92 -1.71 -3.88
CA LEU A 173 -8.09 -1.38 -5.30
C LEU A 173 -9.02 -2.35 -6.06
N SER A 174 -9.41 -3.49 -5.49
CA SER A 174 -10.34 -4.42 -6.15
C SER A 174 -11.24 -5.16 -5.16
N ASP A 175 -12.17 -5.97 -5.64
CA ASP A 175 -13.07 -6.77 -4.82
C ASP A 175 -12.39 -7.93 -4.08
N LYS A 176 -11.13 -8.27 -4.44
CA LYS A 176 -10.35 -9.36 -3.86
C LYS A 176 -9.22 -8.90 -2.94
N SER A 177 -9.17 -7.63 -2.59
CA SER A 177 -8.28 -7.12 -1.55
C SER A 177 -8.94 -7.27 -0.18
N ILE A 178 -8.20 -7.86 0.75
CA ILE A 178 -8.58 -8.00 2.15
C ILE A 178 -7.43 -7.41 2.96
N ILE A 179 -7.73 -6.40 3.78
CA ILE A 179 -6.72 -5.66 4.55
C ILE A 179 -7.12 -5.67 6.02
N ILE A 180 -6.20 -6.10 6.89
CA ILE A 180 -6.37 -6.03 8.34
C ILE A 180 -5.26 -5.14 8.90
N ILE A 181 -5.64 -4.13 9.68
CA ILE A 181 -4.69 -3.23 10.34
C ILE A 181 -4.84 -3.39 11.84
N GLU A 182 -3.93 -4.15 12.45
CA GLU A 182 -3.97 -4.46 13.88
C GLU A 182 -3.72 -3.22 14.74
N LYS A 183 -4.24 -3.22 15.97
CA LYS A 183 -4.04 -2.14 16.94
C LYS A 183 -2.56 -2.00 17.30
N ASN A 184 -2.03 -0.77 17.29
CA ASN A 184 -0.69 -0.46 17.77
C ASN A 184 -0.70 0.80 18.64
N GLY A 185 -1.08 0.64 19.91
CA GLY A 185 -1.02 1.74 20.90
C GLY A 185 -1.68 3.03 20.39
N ALA A 186 -0.90 4.11 20.31
CA ALA A 186 -1.32 5.44 19.88
C ALA A 186 -0.93 5.78 18.43
N GLU A 187 -0.41 4.81 17.67
CA GLU A 187 -0.02 5.03 16.29
C GLU A 187 -1.23 5.35 15.40
N THR A 188 -1.02 6.28 14.47
CA THR A 188 -2.09 6.75 13.59
C THR A 188 -1.81 6.38 12.14
N ILE A 189 -2.88 6.34 11.35
CA ILE A 189 -2.83 6.17 9.90
C ILE A 189 -3.14 7.52 9.26
N ALA A 190 -2.34 7.94 8.27
CA ALA A 190 -2.63 9.19 7.59
C ALA A 190 -3.84 9.07 6.65
N GLN A 191 -3.99 7.96 5.92
CA GLN A 191 -5.11 7.81 4.97
C GLN A 191 -5.52 6.36 4.72
N ILE A 192 -6.83 6.14 4.55
CA ILE A 192 -7.39 4.90 3.99
C ILE A 192 -8.31 5.25 2.82
N MET A 193 -8.09 4.64 1.66
CA MET A 193 -8.97 4.78 0.48
C MET A 193 -9.45 3.41 0.00
N MET A 194 -10.76 3.20 0.01
CA MET A 194 -11.42 1.97 -0.44
C MET A 194 -12.10 2.20 -1.79
N GLN A 195 -11.67 1.48 -2.83
CA GLN A 195 -12.40 1.41 -4.10
C GLN A 195 -13.31 0.17 -4.16
N ALA A 196 -12.90 -0.92 -3.52
CA ALA A 196 -13.63 -2.18 -3.39
C ALA A 196 -13.01 -3.03 -2.25
N GLY A 197 -13.41 -4.30 -2.12
CA GLY A 197 -12.78 -5.26 -1.21
C GLY A 197 -13.22 -5.10 0.24
N PHE A 198 -12.36 -5.56 1.16
CA PHE A 198 -12.59 -5.52 2.60
C PHE A 198 -11.40 -4.88 3.33
N CYS A 199 -11.68 -3.99 4.28
CA CYS A 199 -10.68 -3.46 5.20
C CYS A 199 -11.24 -3.44 6.62
N GLN A 200 -10.47 -3.97 7.58
CA GLN A 200 -10.73 -3.82 9.01
C GLN A 200 -9.62 -3.00 9.64
N ASN A 201 -9.98 -1.91 10.30
CA ASN A 201 -9.03 -0.98 10.90
C ASN A 201 -9.23 -0.87 12.42
N PHE A 202 -8.16 -1.10 13.18
CA PHE A 202 -8.13 -0.98 14.65
C PHE A 202 -7.24 0.19 15.12
N ARG A 203 -7.08 1.23 14.31
CA ARG A 203 -6.25 2.41 14.65
C ARG A 203 -6.93 3.72 14.33
N ALA A 204 -6.60 4.74 15.12
CA ALA A 204 -6.99 6.12 14.84
C ALA A 204 -6.37 6.62 13.52
N LEU A 205 -7.06 7.57 12.90
CA LEU A 205 -6.48 8.35 11.81
C LEU A 205 -5.79 9.61 12.35
N SER A 206 -4.76 10.07 11.65
CA SER A 206 -3.98 11.26 12.04
C SER A 206 -4.90 12.49 12.13
N ALA A 207 -4.89 13.23 13.24
CA ALA A 207 -5.71 14.44 13.33
C ALA A 207 -5.32 15.53 12.30
N ALA A 208 -4.06 15.53 11.82
CA ALA A 208 -3.54 16.54 10.90
C ALA A 208 -3.86 16.24 9.44
N THR A 209 -3.92 14.96 9.06
CA THR A 209 -4.00 14.53 7.64
C THR A 209 -5.01 13.40 7.40
N GLY A 210 -5.65 12.93 8.46
CA GLY A 210 -6.53 11.77 8.54
C GLY A 210 -7.78 11.92 7.68
N ILE A 211 -7.79 11.21 6.55
CA ILE A 211 -8.96 11.11 5.69
C ILE A 211 -9.27 9.63 5.43
N LEU A 212 -10.51 9.27 5.64
CA LEU A 212 -11.06 7.97 5.26
C LEU A 212 -12.03 8.17 4.09
N ILE A 213 -11.81 7.45 2.99
CA ILE A 213 -12.69 7.51 1.82
C ILE A 213 -13.15 6.10 1.46
N VAL A 214 -14.47 5.88 1.46
CA VAL A 214 -15.12 4.64 1.00
C VAL A 214 -15.90 4.92 -0.28
N ASN A 215 -15.35 4.50 -1.41
CA ASN A 215 -16.01 4.57 -2.73
C ASN A 215 -16.70 3.25 -3.08
N GLY A 216 -16.28 2.14 -2.47
CA GLY A 216 -16.84 0.80 -2.66
C GLY A 216 -16.24 -0.20 -1.66
N GLY A 217 -16.75 -1.43 -1.66
CA GLY A 217 -16.34 -2.47 -0.72
C GLY A 217 -16.94 -2.31 0.67
N VAL A 218 -16.32 -2.95 1.65
CA VAL A 218 -16.71 -2.91 3.06
C VAL A 218 -15.52 -2.46 3.90
N LEU A 219 -15.70 -1.38 4.64
CA LEU A 219 -14.80 -0.96 5.70
C LEU A 219 -15.46 -1.25 7.05
N VAL A 220 -14.71 -1.86 7.97
CA VAL A 220 -15.06 -1.97 9.38
C VAL A 220 -14.03 -1.17 10.18
N HIS A 221 -14.47 -0.08 10.83
CA HIS A 221 -13.61 0.76 11.66
C HIS A 221 -13.90 0.49 13.13
N GLU A 222 -12.97 -0.19 13.80
CA GLU A 222 -13.17 -0.79 15.13
C GLU A 222 -12.72 0.12 16.28
N ASP A 223 -11.73 0.98 16.05
CA ASP A 223 -11.03 1.70 17.12
C ASP A 223 -10.38 2.99 16.60
N GLY A 224 -10.33 4.01 17.46
CA GLY A 224 -9.61 5.25 17.25
C GLY A 224 -10.41 6.35 16.55
N ALA A 225 -10.09 7.59 16.89
CA ALA A 225 -10.75 8.77 16.34
C ALA A 225 -10.48 8.95 14.82
N VAL A 226 -11.46 9.49 14.12
CA VAL A 226 -11.35 9.86 12.70
C VAL A 226 -11.83 11.29 12.50
N THR A 227 -11.00 12.12 11.87
CA THR A 227 -11.36 13.52 11.60
C THR A 227 -12.36 13.62 10.46
N THR A 228 -12.09 12.96 9.33
CA THR A 228 -12.97 13.04 8.14
C THR A 228 -13.24 11.67 7.56
N LEU A 229 -14.52 11.31 7.47
CA LEU A 229 -15.02 10.10 6.80
C LEU A 229 -15.90 10.49 5.62
N HIS A 230 -15.56 10.05 4.41
CA HIS A 230 -16.39 10.17 3.22
C HIS A 230 -16.87 8.79 2.76
N VAL A 231 -18.18 8.55 2.77
CA VAL A 231 -18.81 7.32 2.26
C VAL A 231 -19.52 7.62 0.95
N GLN A 232 -18.78 7.60 -0.15
CA GLN A 232 -19.29 7.91 -1.49
C GLN A 232 -19.91 6.69 -2.18
N GLY A 233 -19.63 5.49 -1.69
CA GLY A 233 -20.24 4.22 -2.08
C GLY A 233 -19.86 3.13 -1.07
N GLY A 234 -20.17 1.86 -1.37
CA GLY A 234 -19.84 0.74 -0.47
C GLY A 234 -20.52 0.82 0.89
N VAL A 235 -19.89 0.18 1.88
CA VAL A 235 -20.34 0.12 3.28
C VAL A 235 -19.22 0.54 4.21
N CYS A 236 -19.54 1.40 5.17
CA CYS A 236 -18.70 1.68 6.34
C CYS A 236 -19.46 1.27 7.60
N GLU A 237 -18.98 0.24 8.28
CA GLU A 237 -19.41 -0.13 9.63
C GLU A 237 -18.54 0.62 10.63
N TRP A 238 -19.15 1.56 11.35
CA TRP A 238 -18.46 2.34 12.38
C TRP A 238 -18.71 1.71 13.74
N ASN A 239 -17.69 1.02 14.28
CA ASN A 239 -17.76 0.32 15.55
C ASN A 239 -17.01 1.03 16.68
N ALA A 240 -16.09 1.94 16.36
CA ALA A 240 -15.30 2.73 17.31
C ALA A 240 -16.16 3.55 18.31
N ASP A 241 -15.67 3.71 19.54
CA ASP A 241 -16.32 4.52 20.59
C ASP A 241 -15.79 5.95 20.66
N GLU A 242 -14.76 6.25 19.89
CA GLU A 242 -14.17 7.57 19.77
C GLU A 242 -14.94 8.51 18.85
N THR A 243 -14.52 9.77 18.85
CA THR A 243 -15.16 10.83 18.06
C THR A 243 -14.86 10.68 16.58
N LEU A 244 -15.93 10.65 15.80
CA LEU A 244 -15.92 10.96 14.37
C LEU A 244 -16.23 12.46 14.19
N THR A 245 -15.25 13.26 13.78
CA THR A 245 -15.46 14.72 13.70
C THR A 245 -16.43 15.10 12.58
N ILE A 246 -16.19 14.63 11.35
CA ILE A 246 -17.08 14.88 10.21
C ILE A 246 -17.30 13.58 9.45
N ALA A 247 -18.58 13.24 9.26
CA ALA A 247 -19.04 12.17 8.40
C ALA A 247 -19.81 12.76 7.21
N VAL A 248 -19.42 12.38 5.98
CA VAL A 248 -20.09 12.74 4.74
C VAL A 248 -20.61 11.46 4.08
N ALA A 249 -21.91 11.23 4.18
CA ALA A 249 -22.58 10.10 3.53
C ALA A 249 -23.11 10.54 2.16
N GLY A 250 -22.53 9.99 1.10
CA GLY A 250 -22.83 10.27 -0.31
C GLY A 250 -23.85 9.31 -0.92
N ARG A 251 -23.38 8.20 -1.51
CA ARG A 251 -24.23 7.15 -2.12
C ARG A 251 -23.97 5.75 -1.54
N GLY A 252 -23.24 5.65 -0.42
CA GLY A 252 -23.00 4.39 0.27
C GLY A 252 -23.82 4.25 1.55
N LEU A 253 -23.53 3.19 2.28
CA LEU A 253 -24.11 2.88 3.58
C LEU A 253 -23.11 3.23 4.69
N LEU A 254 -23.53 4.10 5.61
CA LEU A 254 -22.83 4.37 6.87
C LEU A 254 -23.65 3.76 8.03
N ASP A 255 -23.12 2.72 8.67
CA ASP A 255 -23.82 1.91 9.67
C ASP A 255 -23.18 2.06 11.05
N PHE A 256 -23.91 2.66 12.00
CA PHE A 256 -23.52 2.83 13.40
C PHE A 256 -24.15 1.78 14.33
N THR A 257 -24.82 0.75 13.79
CA THR A 257 -25.62 -0.21 14.56
C THR A 257 -24.88 -1.51 14.89
N ARG A 258 -23.69 -1.72 14.31
CA ARG A 258 -22.96 -2.99 14.34
C ARG A 258 -22.18 -3.25 15.64
N SER A 259 -22.01 -2.24 16.49
CA SER A 259 -21.45 -2.41 17.83
C SER A 259 -22.31 -1.74 18.90
N GLY A 260 -22.24 -2.27 20.13
CA GLY A 260 -22.91 -1.71 21.32
C GLY A 260 -22.24 -0.46 21.89
N ASN A 261 -21.16 0.03 21.27
CA ASN A 261 -20.40 1.18 21.73
C ASN A 261 -21.18 2.49 21.60
N VAL A 262 -21.00 3.40 22.56
CA VAL A 262 -21.46 4.79 22.45
C VAL A 262 -20.64 5.48 21.37
N LYS A 263 -21.30 6.14 20.42
CA LYS A 263 -20.66 6.78 19.28
C LYS A 263 -20.90 8.27 19.33
N THR A 264 -19.87 9.06 19.04
CA THR A 264 -19.97 10.52 18.96
C THR A 264 -19.63 10.98 17.56
N VAL A 265 -20.61 11.59 16.88
CA VAL A 265 -20.44 12.18 15.55
C VAL A 265 -20.65 13.70 15.67
N ALA A 266 -19.60 14.48 15.51
CA ALA A 266 -19.70 15.93 15.71
C ALA A 266 -20.46 16.62 14.56
N GLY A 267 -20.26 16.17 13.32
CA GLY A 267 -20.99 16.65 12.16
C GLY A 267 -21.33 15.52 11.19
N LEU A 268 -22.59 15.44 10.78
CA LEU A 268 -23.09 14.47 9.80
C LEU A 268 -23.73 15.20 8.61
N VAL A 269 -23.20 14.97 7.41
CA VAL A 269 -23.73 15.48 6.15
C VAL A 269 -24.25 14.31 5.32
N ILE A 270 -25.52 14.36 4.94
CA ILE A 270 -26.20 13.27 4.23
C ILE A 270 -26.71 13.78 2.89
N TYR A 271 -26.25 13.16 1.80
CA TYR A 271 -26.66 13.47 0.43
C TYR A 271 -27.74 12.51 -0.11
N PRO A 272 -28.45 12.87 -1.18
CA PRO A 272 -29.35 11.98 -1.90
C PRO A 272 -28.69 10.66 -2.32
N GLY A 273 -29.31 9.54 -1.95
CA GLY A 273 -28.81 8.20 -2.20
C GLY A 273 -27.96 7.60 -1.08
N ALA A 274 -27.64 8.35 -0.03
CA ALA A 274 -27.00 7.81 1.16
C ALA A 274 -27.98 7.03 2.04
N GLU A 275 -27.48 5.93 2.60
CA GLU A 275 -28.12 5.20 3.68
C GLU A 275 -27.31 5.42 4.96
N VAL A 276 -27.97 5.83 6.03
CA VAL A 276 -27.34 6.05 7.34
C VAL A 276 -28.19 5.35 8.39
N PHE A 277 -27.59 4.41 9.12
CA PHE A 277 -28.26 3.70 10.21
C PHE A 277 -27.66 4.13 11.55
N GLU A 278 -28.49 4.77 12.37
CA GLU A 278 -28.15 5.20 13.71
C GLU A 278 -28.75 4.24 14.74
N SER A 279 -28.04 4.05 15.85
CA SER A 279 -28.55 3.33 17.02
C SER A 279 -28.90 4.31 18.14
N GLY A 280 -29.63 3.85 19.17
CA GLY A 280 -29.84 4.65 20.39
C GLY A 280 -28.55 5.00 21.15
N GLN A 281 -27.40 4.45 20.73
CA GLN A 281 -26.06 4.76 21.26
C GLN A 281 -25.31 5.79 20.40
N THR A 282 -25.92 6.30 19.32
CA THR A 282 -25.29 7.24 18.39
C THR A 282 -25.69 8.67 18.75
N ASN A 283 -24.72 9.49 19.16
CA ASN A 283 -24.91 10.90 19.48
C ASN A 283 -24.39 11.76 18.33
N VAL A 284 -25.29 12.40 17.58
CA VAL A 284 -24.95 13.31 16.48
C VAL A 284 -25.18 14.76 16.92
N SER A 285 -24.13 15.58 16.92
CA SER A 285 -24.21 16.96 17.42
C SER A 285 -24.80 17.95 16.41
N ALA A 286 -24.52 17.73 15.11
CA ALA A 286 -25.06 18.53 14.03
C ALA A 286 -25.32 17.67 12.79
N THR A 287 -26.50 17.83 12.19
CA THR A 287 -26.90 17.07 10.99
C THR A 287 -27.37 18.02 9.90
N THR A 288 -26.83 17.85 8.69
CA THR A 288 -27.30 18.48 7.45
C THR A 288 -27.77 17.38 6.51
N ASP A 289 -29.07 17.29 6.24
CA ASP A 289 -29.67 16.21 5.43
C ASP A 289 -30.32 16.75 4.15
N PHE A 290 -29.56 16.67 3.05
CA PHE A 290 -29.97 17.16 1.72
C PHE A 290 -31.00 16.25 1.04
N ARG A 291 -31.32 15.07 1.59
CA ARG A 291 -32.35 14.19 1.02
C ARG A 291 -33.75 14.81 1.07
N LYS A 292 -33.96 15.79 1.95
CA LYS A 292 -35.24 16.47 2.17
C LYS A 292 -35.43 17.71 1.29
N GLU A 293 -34.39 18.16 0.59
CA GLU A 293 -34.39 19.43 -0.15
C GLU A 293 -34.71 19.28 -1.65
N ILE A 294 -34.83 18.05 -2.15
CA ILE A 294 -35.24 17.79 -3.54
C ILE A 294 -36.75 17.48 -3.54
N PRO A 295 -37.60 18.37 -4.08
CA PRO A 295 -39.04 18.17 -4.18
C PRO A 295 -39.43 17.03 -5.14
#